data_AF-A0A559J899-F1
#
_entry.id   AF-A0A559J899-F1
#
_cell.length_a   1.000
_cell.length_b   1.000
_cell.length_c   1.000
_cell.angle_alpha   90.00
_cell.angle_beta   90.00
_cell.angle_gamma   90.00
#
_symmetry.space_group_name_H-M   'P 1'
#
loop_
_entity.id
_entity.type
_entity.pdbx_description
1 polymer ?
#
loop_
_entity_poly.entity_id
_entity_poly.type
_entity_poly.pdbx_seq_one_letter_code
_entity_poly.pdbx_strand_id
1 'polypeptide(L)'
;MTNTGPTIDRLLRELHSNSELILSLDLDDESNDEIIQSIQDEQRAIRDKIDGIIREVSAFTFSSSQRSVLNDCYQLELQIKERLMPIYVQASNQLKIQQMSGKEKKARDTYSPYDAENTGYFFDLKR
;
A
#
# COMPACT_ATOMS: atom_id res chain seq x y z
N MET A 1 -26.64 11.30 16.22
CA MET A 1 -26.04 12.13 15.15
C MET A 1 -24.59 11.73 15.05
N THR A 2 -24.20 11.14 13.93
CA THR A 2 -22.94 10.39 13.75
C THR A 2 -21.77 11.33 13.51
N ASN A 3 -20.79 11.34 14.42
CA ASN A 3 -19.51 12.07 14.35
C ASN A 3 -18.52 11.47 13.32
N THR A 4 -19.03 10.98 12.18
CA THR A 4 -18.24 10.25 11.17
C THR A 4 -17.37 11.18 10.32
N GLY A 5 -17.80 12.42 10.09
CA GLY A 5 -17.04 13.41 9.29
C GLY A 5 -15.63 13.70 9.84
N PRO A 6 -15.50 14.18 11.10
CA PRO A 6 -14.19 14.43 11.71
C PRO A 6 -13.31 13.18 11.82
N THR A 7 -13.93 11.99 11.92
CA THR A 7 -13.23 10.71 11.99
C THR A 7 -12.63 10.34 10.64
N ILE A 8 -13.37 10.50 9.54
CA ILE A 8 -12.87 10.25 8.18
C ILE A 8 -11.79 11.25 7.79
N ASP A 9 -11.97 12.52 8.12
CA ASP A 9 -10.93 13.54 7.83
C ASP A 9 -9.60 13.20 8.51
N ARG A 10 -9.66 12.66 9.73
CA ARG A 10 -8.47 12.19 10.43
C ARG A 10 -7.85 10.97 9.73
N LEU A 11 -8.65 9.97 9.40
CA LEU A 11 -8.18 8.75 8.71
C LEU A 11 -7.55 9.05 7.35
N LEU A 12 -8.12 9.98 6.57
CA LEU A 12 -7.56 10.40 5.29
C LEU A 12 -6.22 11.13 5.44
N ARG A 13 -6.07 11.94 6.48
CA ARG A 13 -4.79 12.60 6.80
C ARG A 13 -3.72 11.61 7.27
N GLU A 14 -4.11 10.61 8.08
CA GLU A 14 -3.22 9.52 8.47
C GLU A 14 -2.74 8.76 7.22
N LEU A 15 -3.64 8.45 6.28
CA LEU A 15 -3.28 7.79 5.02
C LEU A 15 -2.31 8.63 4.17
N HIS A 16 -2.56 9.94 4.07
CA HIS A 16 -1.66 10.87 3.39
C HIS A 16 -0.27 10.90 4.02
N SER A 17 -0.20 11.05 5.35
CA SER A 17 1.05 11.09 6.10
C SER A 17 1.86 9.79 5.94
N ASN A 18 1.18 8.63 5.91
CA ASN A 18 1.84 7.36 5.69
C ASN A 18 2.45 7.26 4.28
N SER A 19 1.75 7.76 3.26
CA SER A 19 2.30 7.81 1.90
C SER A 19 3.50 8.77 1.78
N GLU A 20 3.45 9.93 2.44
CA GLU A 20 4.61 10.84 2.51
C GLU A 20 5.80 10.20 3.22
N LEU A 21 5.54 9.45 4.31
CA LEU A 21 6.59 8.76 5.06
C LEU A 21 7.29 7.74 4.17
N ILE A 22 6.56 6.90 3.43
CA ILE A 22 7.15 5.94 2.48
C ILE A 22 8.01 6.67 1.43
N LEU A 23 7.52 7.78 0.86
CA LEU A 23 8.29 8.54 -0.14
C LEU A 23 9.56 9.19 0.41
N SER A 24 9.60 9.44 1.72
CA SER A 24 10.75 10.02 2.40
C SER A 24 11.84 9.00 2.76
N LEU A 25 11.50 7.70 2.77
CA LEU A 25 12.45 6.63 3.01
C LEU A 25 13.37 6.45 1.80
N ASP A 26 14.60 6.02 2.08
CA ASP A 26 15.48 5.51 1.04
C ASP A 26 15.01 4.11 0.65
N LEU A 27 14.37 4.00 -0.50
CA LEU A 27 13.78 2.76 -0.99
C LEU A 27 14.85 1.76 -1.49
N ASP A 28 16.10 2.20 -1.66
CA ASP A 28 17.22 1.34 -2.02
C ASP A 28 17.92 0.72 -0.78
N ASP A 29 17.57 1.17 0.42
CA ASP A 29 18.10 0.66 1.69
C ASP A 29 17.17 -0.44 2.25
N GLU A 30 17.62 -1.69 2.13
CA GLU A 30 16.90 -2.89 2.61
C GLU A 30 16.54 -2.81 4.11
N SER A 31 17.23 -2.00 4.91
CA SER A 31 16.86 -1.81 6.32
C SER A 31 15.54 -1.07 6.52
N ASN A 32 15.06 -0.38 5.48
CA ASN A 32 13.75 0.28 5.46
C ASN A 32 12.61 -0.66 5.05
N ASP A 33 12.88 -1.88 4.57
CA ASP A 33 11.83 -2.79 4.09
C ASP A 33 10.81 -3.14 5.17
N GLU A 34 11.29 -3.44 6.39
CA GLU A 34 10.41 -3.72 7.54
C GLU A 34 9.55 -2.50 7.92
N ILE A 35 10.12 -1.29 7.76
CA ILE A 35 9.43 -0.03 8.02
C ILE A 35 8.35 0.21 6.97
N ILE A 36 8.67 0.03 5.69
CA ILE A 36 7.73 0.15 4.58
C ILE A 36 6.58 -0.83 4.76
N GLN A 37 6.87 -2.09 5.10
CA GLN A 37 5.85 -3.11 5.36
C GLN A 37 4.94 -2.71 6.52
N SER A 38 5.51 -2.25 7.64
CA SER A 38 4.73 -1.77 8.79
C SER A 38 3.79 -0.62 8.41
N ILE A 39 4.27 0.34 7.60
CA ILE A 39 3.44 1.47 7.16
C ILE A 39 2.32 1.00 6.22
N GLN A 40 2.59 0.04 5.34
CA GLN A 40 1.57 -0.55 4.45
C GLN A 40 0.49 -1.31 5.21
N ASP A 41 0.87 -2.04 6.28
CA ASP A 41 -0.09 -2.69 7.17
C ASP A 41 -0.99 -1.68 7.88
N GLU A 42 -0.43 -0.54 8.31
CA GLU A 42 -1.21 0.57 8.87
C GLU A 42 -2.16 1.20 7.84
N GLN A 43 -1.71 1.42 6.60
CA GLN A 43 -2.55 1.93 5.51
C GLN A 43 -3.73 0.97 5.23
N ARG A 44 -3.50 -0.35 5.28
CA ARG A 44 -4.55 -1.36 5.16
C ARG A 44 -5.54 -1.28 6.31
N ALA A 45 -5.07 -1.14 7.55
CA ALA A 45 -5.95 -0.99 8.71
C ALA A 45 -6.78 0.30 8.65
N ILE A 46 -6.23 1.40 8.13
CA ILE A 46 -6.94 2.66 7.90
C ILE A 46 -8.02 2.47 6.83
N ARG A 47 -7.72 1.77 5.73
CA ARG A 47 -8.67 1.42 4.67
C ARG A 47 -9.87 0.67 5.23
N ASP A 48 -9.63 -0.38 6.01
CA ASP A 48 -10.70 -1.20 6.59
C ASP A 48 -11.62 -0.38 7.50
N LYS A 49 -11.06 0.60 8.25
CA LYS A 49 -11.85 1.53 9.06
C LYS A 49 -12.72 2.46 8.19
N ILE A 50 -12.15 3.01 7.12
CA ILE A 50 -12.90 3.88 6.18
C ILE A 50 -14.03 3.08 5.53
N ASP A 51 -13.73 1.88 5.02
CA ASP A 51 -14.72 0.98 4.40
C ASP A 51 -15.82 0.59 5.38
N GLY A 52 -15.48 0.33 6.65
CA GLY A 52 -16.45 0.09 7.71
C GLY A 52 -17.43 1.26 7.87
N ILE A 53 -16.92 2.49 7.97
CA ILE A 53 -17.75 3.69 8.11
C ILE A 53 -18.66 3.90 6.89
N ILE A 54 -18.14 3.69 5.68
CA ILE A 54 -18.91 3.81 4.43
C ILE A 54 -20.08 2.83 4.42
N ARG A 55 -19.86 1.58 4.89
CA ARG A 55 -20.90 0.54 4.94
C ARG A 55 -21.98 0.82 5.99
N GLU A 56 -21.61 1.43 7.12
CA GLU A 56 -22.53 1.76 8.21
C GLU A 56 -23.44 2.96 7.87
N VAL A 57 -22.98 3.88 7.03
CA VAL A 57 -23.72 5.10 6.69
C VAL A 57 -24.42 4.93 5.33
N SER A 58 -25.73 4.68 5.36
CA SER A 58 -26.55 4.66 4.15
C SER A 58 -26.44 5.99 3.39
N ALA A 59 -26.03 5.94 2.12
CA ALA A 59 -25.74 7.10 1.26
C ALA A 59 -24.54 7.97 1.70
N PHE A 60 -23.49 7.35 2.24
CA PHE A 60 -22.22 8.02 2.49
C PHE A 60 -21.67 8.66 1.20
N THR A 61 -21.26 9.92 1.30
CA THR A 61 -20.56 10.62 0.22
C THR A 61 -19.41 11.44 0.78
N PHE A 62 -18.26 11.37 0.14
CA PHE A 62 -17.12 12.22 0.48
C PHE A 62 -17.42 13.67 0.09
N SER A 63 -17.10 14.58 1.01
CA SER A 63 -17.08 16.02 0.75
C SER A 63 -15.99 16.40 -0.26
N SER A 64 -16.07 17.60 -0.85
CA SER A 64 -15.08 18.06 -1.81
C SER A 64 -13.66 18.11 -1.24
N SER A 65 -13.50 18.49 0.04
CA SER A 65 -12.20 18.48 0.72
C SER A 65 -11.66 17.06 0.90
N GLN A 66 -12.50 16.11 1.31
CA GLN A 66 -12.12 14.70 1.44
C GLN A 66 -11.72 14.08 0.10
N ARG A 67 -12.42 14.43 -0.98
CA ARG A 67 -12.05 14.00 -2.34
C ARG A 67 -10.72 14.57 -2.79
N SER A 68 -10.39 15.82 -2.41
CA SER A 68 -9.08 16.40 -2.69
C SER A 68 -7.97 15.59 -2.01
N VAL A 69 -8.12 15.31 -0.71
CA VAL A 69 -7.13 14.52 0.04
C VAL A 69 -6.99 13.11 -0.54
N LEU A 70 -8.09 12.46 -0.90
CA LEU A 70 -8.03 11.16 -1.58
C LEU A 70 -7.28 11.20 -2.91
N ASN A 71 -7.46 12.26 -3.69
CA ASN A 71 -6.72 12.45 -4.93
C ASN A 71 -5.23 12.67 -4.66
N ASP A 72 -4.87 13.44 -3.64
CA ASP A 72 -3.48 13.66 -3.25
C ASP A 72 -2.83 12.35 -2.81
N CYS A 73 -3.51 11.56 -1.96
CA CYS A 73 -3.07 10.21 -1.58
C CYS A 73 -2.87 9.30 -2.79
N TYR A 74 -3.78 9.35 -3.77
CA TYR A 74 -3.65 8.56 -5.01
C TYR A 74 -2.42 8.96 -5.83
N GLN A 75 -2.12 10.25 -5.94
CA GLN A 75 -0.91 10.72 -6.63
C GLN A 75 0.36 10.27 -5.91
N LEU A 76 0.38 10.32 -4.56
CA LEU A 76 1.50 9.84 -3.77
C LEU A 76 1.70 8.32 -3.96
N GLU A 77 0.63 7.52 -3.97
CA GLU A 77 0.74 6.07 -4.22
C GLU A 77 1.25 5.74 -5.63
N LEU A 78 0.88 6.53 -6.64
CA LEU A 78 1.45 6.37 -7.98
C LEU A 78 2.96 6.61 -7.98
N GLN A 79 3.43 7.65 -7.29
CA GLN A 79 4.86 7.92 -7.19
C GLN A 79 5.61 6.83 -6.43
N ILE A 80 5.05 6.33 -5.32
CA ILE A 80 5.63 5.20 -4.56
C ILE A 80 5.78 3.99 -5.49
N LYS A 81 4.72 3.65 -6.23
CA LYS A 81 4.73 2.53 -7.17
C LYS A 81 5.78 2.71 -8.26
N GLU A 82 5.90 3.90 -8.83
CA GLU A 82 6.92 4.19 -9.85
C GLU A 82 8.34 4.01 -9.32
N ARG A 83 8.58 4.32 -8.04
CA ARG A 83 9.89 4.14 -7.41
C ARG A 83 10.18 2.68 -7.02
N LEU A 84 9.18 1.93 -6.57
CA LEU A 84 9.33 0.51 -6.19
C LEU A 84 9.36 -0.44 -7.39
N MET A 85 8.75 -0.07 -8.52
CA MET A 85 8.63 -0.92 -9.71
C MET A 85 10.00 -1.39 -10.27
N PRO A 86 11.04 -0.54 -10.39
CA PRO A 86 12.36 -0.98 -10.84
C PRO A 86 13.00 -1.99 -9.89
N ILE A 87 12.88 -1.79 -8.57
CA ILE A 87 13.40 -2.69 -7.53
C ILE A 87 12.75 -4.07 -7.67
N TYR A 88 11.43 -4.10 -7.80
CA TYR A 88 10.68 -5.34 -8.04
C TYR A 88 11.11 -6.06 -9.31
N VAL A 89 11.28 -5.34 -10.43
CA VAL A 89 11.73 -5.91 -11.70
C VAL A 89 13.14 -6.48 -11.58
N GLN A 90 14.04 -5.81 -10.85
CA GLN A 90 15.39 -6.30 -10.59
C GLN A 90 15.38 -7.56 -9.73
N ALA A 91 14.65 -7.57 -8.60
CA ALA A 91 14.51 -8.74 -7.73
C ALA A 91 13.90 -9.94 -8.49
N SER A 92 12.83 -9.71 -9.27
CA SER A 92 12.19 -10.75 -10.09
C SER A 92 13.14 -11.34 -11.14
N ASN A 93 13.96 -10.50 -11.78
CA ASN A 93 14.94 -10.96 -12.76
C ASN A 93 16.08 -11.75 -12.10
N GLN A 94 16.55 -11.33 -10.92
CA GLN A 94 17.54 -12.09 -10.14
C GLN A 94 17.00 -13.47 -9.74
N LEU A 95 15.74 -13.55 -9.31
CA LEU A 95 15.08 -14.81 -8.99
C LEU A 95 14.96 -15.73 -10.22
N LYS A 96 14.62 -15.19 -11.40
CA LYS A 96 14.58 -15.98 -12.65
C LYS A 96 15.95 -16.56 -13.00
N ILE A 97 17.03 -15.78 -12.82
CA ILE A 97 18.41 -16.25 -13.04
C ILE A 97 18.78 -17.36 -12.04
N GLN A 98 18.39 -17.22 -10.77
CA GLN A 98 18.60 -18.24 -9.74
C GLN A 98 17.80 -19.54 -10.04
N GLN A 99 16.54 -19.42 -10.46
CA GLN A 99 15.71 -20.57 -10.85
C GLN A 99 16.24 -21.29 -12.10
N MET A 100 16.77 -20.55 -13.08
CA MET A 100 17.36 -21.12 -14.30
C MET A 100 18.74 -21.76 -14.06
N SER A 101 19.47 -21.34 -13.03
CA SER A 101 20.80 -21.86 -12.68
C SER A 101 20.77 -23.17 -11.88
N GLY A 102 19.60 -23.77 -11.68
CA GLY A 102 19.45 -25.19 -11.31
C GLY A 102 19.81 -25.56 -9.87
N LYS A 103 20.12 -24.58 -9.00
CA LYS A 103 20.25 -24.83 -7.56
C LYS A 103 18.91 -24.51 -6.89
N GLU A 104 18.30 -25.57 -6.39
CA GLU A 104 17.15 -25.57 -5.45
C GLU A 104 15.74 -25.62 -6.05
N LYS A 105 15.33 -26.84 -6.42
CA LYS A 105 13.93 -27.33 -6.43
C LYS A 105 13.20 -27.23 -5.06
N LYS A 106 13.71 -26.47 -4.09
CA LYS A 106 13.16 -26.30 -2.73
C LYS A 106 12.68 -24.88 -2.41
N ALA A 107 12.92 -23.90 -3.29
CA ALA A 107 12.53 -22.50 -3.03
C ALA A 107 11.06 -22.19 -3.36
N ARG A 108 10.24 -23.19 -3.74
CA ARG A 108 8.84 -22.97 -4.12
C ARG A 108 7.90 -22.76 -2.92
N ASP A 109 8.28 -23.24 -1.74
CA ASP A 109 7.44 -23.17 -0.54
C ASP A 109 7.82 -22.04 0.44
N THR A 110 8.98 -21.39 0.27
CA THR A 110 9.44 -20.34 1.20
C THR A 110 9.02 -18.93 0.79
N TYR A 111 8.84 -18.66 -0.52
CA TYR A 111 8.59 -17.32 -1.04
C TYR A 111 7.20 -17.16 -1.70
N SER A 112 6.28 -18.08 -1.43
CA SER A 112 4.85 -17.91 -1.75
C SER A 112 4.12 -16.73 -1.07
N PRO A 113 4.63 -16.05 0.00
CA PRO A 113 3.93 -14.88 0.55
C PRO A 113 4.05 -13.63 -0.35
N TYR A 114 5.17 -13.47 -1.08
CA TYR A 114 5.47 -12.24 -1.83
C TYR A 114 4.70 -12.11 -3.15
N ASP A 115 4.15 -13.20 -3.70
CA ASP A 115 3.25 -13.13 -4.86
C ASP A 115 1.88 -12.52 -4.51
N ALA A 116 1.57 -12.32 -3.23
CA ALA A 116 0.31 -11.76 -2.73
C ALA A 116 0.41 -10.30 -2.22
N GLU A 117 1.60 -9.69 -2.18
CA GLU A 117 1.83 -8.37 -1.56
C GLU A 117 1.73 -7.20 -2.55
N ASN A 118 0.79 -7.26 -3.49
CA ASN A 118 0.42 -6.10 -4.26
C ASN A 118 -0.77 -5.41 -3.60
N THR A 119 -0.53 -4.75 -2.46
CA THR A 119 -1.59 -4.10 -1.68
C THR A 119 -1.25 -2.65 -1.35
N GLY A 120 -1.32 -1.78 -2.36
CA GLY A 120 -1.62 -0.36 -2.14
C GLY A 120 -3.14 -0.15 -2.07
N TYR A 121 -3.61 0.93 -1.44
CA TYR A 121 -5.04 1.22 -1.23
C TYR A 121 -5.84 1.15 -2.54
N PHE A 122 -5.24 1.62 -3.65
CA PHE A 122 -5.89 1.72 -4.96
C PHE A 122 -5.60 0.57 -5.92
N PHE A 123 -4.64 -0.31 -5.62
CA PHE A 123 -4.17 -1.34 -6.55
C PHE A 123 -4.72 -2.73 -6.27
N ASP A 124 -5.54 -2.86 -5.23
CA ASP A 124 -6.27 -4.08 -4.90
C ASP A 124 -7.53 -4.24 -5.78
N LEU A 125 -7.32 -4.33 -7.09
CA LEU A 125 -8.33 -4.54 -8.12
C LEU A 125 -8.49 -6.04 -8.46
N LYS A 126 -8.56 -6.89 -7.43
CA LYS A 126 -9.04 -8.27 -7.58
C LYS A 126 -10.12 -8.58 -6.55
N ARG A 127 -11.31 -8.03 -6.76
CA ARG A 127 -12.57 -8.66 -6.37
C ARG A 127 -13.58 -8.56 -7.51
#